data_AF-A0A959VJE6-F1
#
_entry.id   AF-A0A959VJE6-F1
#
_cell.length_a   1.000
_cell.length_b   1.000
_cell.length_c   1.000
_cell.angle_alpha   90.00
_cell.angle_beta   90.00
_cell.angle_gamma   90.00
#
_symmetry.space_group_name_H-M   'P 1'
#
loop_
_entity.id
_entity.type
_entity.pdbx_description
1 polymer ?
#
loop_
_entity_poly.entity_id
_entity_poly.type
_entity_poly.pdbx_seq_one_letter_code
_entity_poly.pdbx_strand_id
1 'polypeptide(L)'
;VVQAGVFDPGWEGTGNWSFNMAYAASKPGMTAFVSRFRDIRDLEDWIEAGVPIATSVAYDYLKGKPERSGNDGHLVVLVGFDEAGNPVFNDPGRNVVRMTYDRAAFDRAWASSGRAVYVVYPDSWPIPATSGPWPRNGR
;
A
#
# COMPACT_ATOMS: atom_id res chain seq x y z
N VAL A 1 -10.03 13.67 -15.88
CA VAL A 1 -9.82 12.22 -15.59
C VAL A 1 -8.56 12.03 -14.74
N VAL A 2 -8.48 10.99 -13.92
CA VAL A 2 -7.33 10.72 -13.01
C VAL A 2 -6.00 10.73 -13.78
N GLN A 3 -5.94 10.06 -14.93
CA GLN A 3 -4.76 9.97 -15.80
C GLN A 3 -4.10 11.33 -16.08
N ALA A 4 -4.89 12.34 -16.47
CA ALA A 4 -4.36 13.68 -16.75
C ALA A 4 -3.82 14.39 -15.50
N GLY A 5 -4.36 14.06 -14.32
CA GLY A 5 -3.93 14.64 -13.05
C GLY A 5 -2.71 13.96 -12.43
N VAL A 6 -2.23 12.84 -12.99
CA VAL A 6 -1.08 12.07 -12.49
C VAL A 6 0.00 11.86 -13.55
N PHE A 7 -0.07 12.59 -14.66
CA PHE A 7 0.94 12.56 -15.71
C PHE A 7 2.28 13.12 -15.19
N ASP A 8 3.34 12.34 -15.36
CA ASP A 8 4.71 12.70 -15.01
C ASP A 8 5.46 13.15 -16.28
N PRO A 9 5.74 14.45 -16.44
CA PRO A 9 6.43 14.97 -17.63
C PRO A 9 7.89 14.53 -17.72
N GLY A 10 8.52 14.11 -16.62
CA GLY A 10 9.88 13.57 -16.64
C GLY A 10 9.95 12.12 -17.12
N TRP A 11 8.86 11.37 -16.97
CA TRP A 11 8.68 10.01 -17.49
C TRP A 11 7.89 9.97 -18.82
N GLU A 12 7.27 11.09 -19.20
CA GLU A 12 6.34 11.21 -20.33
C GLU A 12 5.17 10.21 -20.27
N GLY A 13 4.67 9.92 -19.07
CA GLY A 13 3.63 8.92 -18.88
C GLY A 13 2.96 8.96 -17.51
N THR A 14 2.28 7.87 -17.16
CA THR A 14 1.75 7.65 -15.80
C THR A 14 2.47 6.47 -15.16
N GLY A 15 2.35 6.31 -13.84
CA GLY A 15 2.99 5.22 -13.09
C GLY A 15 3.76 5.71 -11.86
N ASN A 16 3.94 7.02 -11.70
CA ASN A 16 4.48 7.61 -10.48
C ASN A 16 3.39 7.58 -9.38
N TRP A 17 3.52 6.65 -8.44
CA TRP A 17 2.51 6.47 -7.39
C TRP A 17 2.45 7.62 -6.40
N SER A 18 3.53 8.38 -6.22
CA SER A 18 3.50 9.62 -5.43
C SER A 18 2.57 10.67 -6.06
N PHE A 19 2.49 10.72 -7.39
CA PHE A 19 1.57 11.64 -8.09
C PHE A 19 0.11 11.21 -7.92
N ASN A 20 -0.15 9.90 -7.86
CA ASN A 20 -1.47 9.39 -7.49
C ASN A 20 -1.88 9.83 -6.08
N MET A 21 -0.95 9.81 -5.12
CA MET A 21 -1.23 10.29 -3.76
C MET A 21 -1.46 11.81 -3.73
N ALA A 22 -0.65 12.60 -4.43
CA ALA A 22 -0.86 14.04 -4.54
C ALA A 22 -2.22 14.37 -5.19
N TYR A 23 -2.60 13.63 -6.23
CA TYR A 23 -3.91 13.78 -6.85
C TYR A 23 -5.04 13.42 -5.90
N ALA A 24 -4.92 12.33 -5.12
CA ALA A 24 -5.92 11.96 -4.13
C ALA A 24 -6.06 13.02 -3.02
N ALA A 25 -4.94 13.51 -2.47
CA ALA A 25 -4.90 14.58 -1.48
C ALA A 25 -5.43 15.93 -2.01
N SER A 26 -5.44 16.15 -3.34
CA SER A 26 -6.05 17.35 -3.92
C SER A 26 -7.58 17.34 -3.88
N LYS A 27 -8.21 16.22 -3.49
CA LYS A 27 -9.66 16.10 -3.44
C LYS A 27 -10.20 16.59 -2.10
N PRO A 28 -11.28 17.40 -2.10
CA PRO A 28 -11.89 17.85 -0.85
C PRO A 28 -12.27 16.66 0.05
N GLY A 29 -11.92 16.75 1.33
CA GLY A 29 -12.28 15.74 2.33
C GLY A 29 -11.47 14.44 2.24
N MET A 30 -10.33 14.44 1.55
CA MET A 30 -9.45 13.29 1.40
C MET A 30 -8.06 13.58 1.93
N THR A 31 -7.52 12.66 2.72
CA THR A 31 -6.11 12.62 3.11
C THR A 31 -5.42 11.53 2.30
N ALA A 32 -4.24 11.83 1.77
CA ALA A 32 -3.38 10.84 1.13
C ALA A 32 -1.89 11.15 1.31
N PHE A 33 -1.08 10.11 1.53
CA PHE A 33 0.37 10.26 1.69
C PHE A 33 1.13 8.98 1.33
N VAL A 34 2.42 9.14 1.08
CA VAL A 34 3.39 8.04 0.98
C VAL A 34 4.15 7.95 2.29
N SER A 35 4.34 6.73 2.80
CA SER A 35 5.20 6.53 3.96
C SER A 35 5.98 5.22 3.88
N ARG A 36 6.79 4.95 4.90
CA ARG A 36 7.46 3.68 5.16
C ARG A 36 7.09 3.20 6.55
N PHE A 37 6.31 2.13 6.63
CA PHE A 37 5.92 1.57 7.91
C PHE A 37 7.04 0.69 8.48
N ARG A 38 7.01 0.49 9.80
CA ARG A 38 8.09 -0.20 10.52
C ARG A 38 8.04 -1.69 10.28
N ASP A 39 6.87 -2.29 10.42
CA ASP A 39 6.62 -3.73 10.27
C ASP A 39 5.10 -3.99 10.08
N ILE A 40 4.70 -5.27 10.06
CA ILE A 40 3.31 -5.68 9.86
C ILE A 40 2.36 -5.13 10.92
N ARG A 41 2.82 -4.85 12.15
CA ARG A 41 1.94 -4.32 13.21
C ARG A 41 1.39 -2.95 12.87
N ASP A 42 2.19 -2.12 12.20
CA ASP A 42 1.69 -0.85 11.68
C ASP A 42 0.57 -1.09 10.64
N LEU A 43 0.63 -2.15 9.84
CA LEU A 43 -0.45 -2.48 8.91
C LEU A 43 -1.69 -3.01 9.65
N GLU A 44 -1.49 -3.83 10.69
CA GLU A 44 -2.58 -4.34 11.55
C GLU A 44 -3.36 -3.20 12.19
N ASP A 45 -2.66 -2.21 12.77
CA ASP A 45 -3.27 -1.00 13.36
C ASP A 45 -4.19 -0.27 12.37
N TRP A 46 -3.73 -0.08 11.12
CA TRP A 46 -4.52 0.62 10.09
C TRP A 46 -5.72 -0.20 9.60
N ILE A 47 -5.56 -1.52 9.48
CA ILE A 47 -6.66 -2.42 9.12
C ILE A 47 -7.69 -2.49 10.25
N GLU A 48 -7.28 -2.49 11.52
CA GLU A 48 -8.17 -2.42 12.67
C GLU A 48 -8.96 -1.09 12.68
N ALA A 49 -8.33 0.01 12.28
CA ALA A 49 -9.00 1.29 12.06
C ALA A 49 -9.94 1.30 10.84
N GLY A 50 -10.01 0.20 10.06
CA GLY A 50 -10.90 0.08 8.91
C GLY A 50 -10.37 0.74 7.62
N VAL A 51 -9.09 1.07 7.57
CA VAL A 51 -8.47 1.75 6.41
C VAL A 51 -7.60 0.76 5.62
N PRO A 52 -7.96 0.42 4.37
CA PRO A 52 -7.12 -0.39 3.49
C PRO A 52 -5.78 0.31 3.15
N ILE A 53 -4.72 -0.47 3.00
CA ILE A 53 -3.36 0.05 2.75
C ILE A 53 -2.78 -0.52 1.47
N ALA A 54 -2.38 0.34 0.53
CA ALA A 54 -1.63 -0.10 -0.64
C ALA A 54 -0.14 -0.23 -0.29
N THR A 55 0.47 -1.36 -0.64
CA THR A 55 1.87 -1.69 -0.34
C THR A 55 2.66 -1.93 -1.61
N SER A 56 3.91 -1.46 -1.66
CA SER A 56 4.85 -1.79 -2.74
C SER A 56 5.67 -3.03 -2.40
N VAL A 57 5.70 -4.02 -3.29
CA VAL A 57 6.29 -5.33 -3.04
C VAL A 57 7.12 -5.82 -4.23
N ALA A 58 8.11 -6.67 -3.95
CA ALA A 58 8.70 -7.54 -4.96
C ALA A 58 7.75 -8.72 -5.22
N TYR A 59 7.14 -8.78 -6.40
CA TYR A 59 6.05 -9.71 -6.67
C TYR A 59 6.49 -11.17 -6.68
N ASP A 60 7.74 -11.43 -7.07
CA ASP A 60 8.28 -12.79 -7.05
C ASP A 60 8.41 -13.34 -5.63
N TYR A 61 8.89 -12.53 -4.68
CA TYR A 61 8.90 -12.89 -3.27
C TYR A 61 7.49 -13.05 -2.71
N LEU A 62 6.55 -12.20 -3.09
CA LEU A 62 5.15 -12.33 -2.65
C LEU A 62 4.54 -13.66 -3.12
N LYS A 63 4.95 -14.14 -4.31
CA LYS A 63 4.58 -15.44 -4.86
C LYS A 63 5.36 -16.63 -4.26
N GLY A 64 6.23 -16.38 -3.27
CA GLY A 64 7.03 -17.40 -2.60
C GLY A 64 8.26 -17.86 -3.38
N LYS A 65 8.67 -17.13 -4.44
CA LYS A 65 9.90 -17.48 -5.16
C LYS A 65 11.15 -17.15 -4.34
N PRO A 66 12.22 -17.94 -4.46
CA PRO A 66 13.46 -17.69 -3.73
C PRO A 66 14.27 -16.50 -4.26
N GLU A 67 14.12 -16.17 -5.55
CA GLU A 67 14.87 -15.13 -6.27
C GLU A 67 13.95 -14.18 -7.02
N ARG A 68 14.46 -12.98 -7.33
CA ARG A 68 13.74 -11.90 -8.03
C ARG A 68 14.08 -11.88 -9.50
N SER A 69 13.07 -11.69 -10.34
CA SER A 69 13.27 -11.21 -11.71
C SER A 69 13.50 -9.69 -11.74
N GLY A 70 14.08 -9.19 -12.83
CA GLY A 70 14.19 -7.74 -13.04
C GLY A 70 12.82 -7.11 -13.25
N ASN A 71 12.65 -5.89 -12.74
CA ASN A 71 11.39 -5.13 -12.84
C ASN A 71 10.17 -5.86 -12.23
N ASP A 72 10.37 -6.56 -11.11
CA ASP A 72 9.34 -7.34 -10.41
C ASP A 72 8.50 -6.52 -9.41
N GLY A 73 8.52 -5.20 -9.50
CA GLY A 73 7.74 -4.32 -8.61
C GLY A 73 6.24 -4.46 -8.85
N HIS A 74 5.45 -4.49 -7.78
CA HIS A 74 3.99 -4.60 -7.85
C HIS A 74 3.32 -3.87 -6.70
N LEU A 75 2.08 -3.43 -6.89
CA LEU A 75 1.24 -2.88 -5.82
C LEU A 75 0.07 -3.82 -5.52
N VAL A 76 -0.16 -4.04 -4.22
CA VAL A 76 -1.30 -4.80 -3.70
C VAL A 76 -1.97 -4.00 -2.58
N VAL A 77 -3.29 -4.14 -2.44
CA VAL A 77 -4.06 -3.41 -1.42
C VAL A 77 -4.44 -4.36 -0.29
N LEU A 78 -3.84 -4.18 0.88
CA LEU A 78 -4.17 -4.92 2.09
C LEU A 78 -5.56 -4.52 2.56
N VAL A 79 -6.40 -5.51 2.85
CA VAL A 79 -7.80 -5.31 3.26
C VAL A 79 -8.20 -6.11 4.51
N GLY A 80 -7.27 -6.87 5.09
CA GLY A 80 -7.56 -7.71 6.24
C GLY A 80 -6.42 -8.67 6.57
N PHE A 81 -6.64 -9.44 7.62
CA PHE A 81 -5.84 -10.62 7.96
C PHE A 81 -6.81 -11.79 8.17
N ASP A 82 -6.38 -13.01 7.84
CA ASP A 82 -7.15 -14.21 8.16
C ASP A 82 -6.98 -14.63 9.63
N GLU A 83 -7.67 -15.70 10.04
CA GLU A 83 -7.62 -16.20 11.42
C GLU A 83 -6.22 -16.66 11.87
N ALA A 84 -5.34 -17.01 10.91
CA ALA A 84 -3.95 -17.37 11.17
C ALA A 84 -3.01 -16.15 11.17
N GLY A 85 -3.54 -14.94 10.95
CA GLY A 85 -2.77 -13.70 10.86
C GLY A 85 -2.05 -13.52 9.53
N ASN A 86 -2.44 -14.24 8.48
CA ASN A 86 -1.92 -14.02 7.13
C ASN A 86 -2.61 -12.83 6.47
N PRO A 87 -1.86 -11.95 5.80
CA PRO A 87 -2.42 -10.78 5.17
C PRO A 87 -3.29 -11.12 3.94
N VAL A 88 -4.45 -10.49 3.88
CA VAL A 88 -5.46 -10.63 2.83
C VAL A 88 -5.47 -9.37 1.97
N PHE A 89 -5.27 -9.52 0.67
CA PHE A 89 -5.13 -8.44 -0.29
C PHE A 89 -6.19 -8.47 -1.38
N ASN A 90 -6.49 -7.30 -1.93
CA ASN A 90 -6.94 -7.16 -3.31
C ASN A 90 -5.71 -6.96 -4.21
N ASP A 91 -5.40 -7.96 -5.02
CA ASP A 91 -4.26 -8.01 -5.93
C ASP A 91 -4.72 -7.82 -7.39
N PRO A 92 -4.41 -6.66 -8.03
CA PRO A 92 -4.83 -6.39 -9.40
C PRO A 92 -4.06 -7.23 -10.45
N GLY A 93 -2.98 -7.90 -10.06
CA GLY A 93 -2.19 -8.78 -10.93
C GLY A 93 -2.73 -10.21 -11.02
N ARG A 94 -3.96 -10.46 -10.55
CA ARG A 94 -4.60 -11.77 -10.47
C ARG A 94 -6.00 -11.77 -11.10
N ASN A 95 -6.38 -12.91 -11.66
CA ASN A 95 -7.75 -13.13 -12.15
C ASN A 95 -8.76 -13.23 -10.99
N VAL A 96 -8.33 -13.81 -9.86
CA VAL A 96 -9.06 -13.79 -8.59
C VAL A 96 -8.42 -12.70 -7.74
N VAL A 97 -9.11 -11.57 -7.58
CA VAL A 97 -8.53 -10.35 -6.99
C VAL A 97 -8.26 -10.52 -5.49
N ARG A 98 -9.14 -11.22 -4.76
CA ARG A 98 -8.98 -11.45 -3.32
C ARG A 98 -8.00 -12.60 -3.09
N MET A 99 -6.84 -12.29 -2.51
CA MET A 99 -5.75 -13.25 -2.27
C MET A 99 -5.27 -13.19 -0.83
N THR A 100 -5.02 -14.36 -0.23
CA THR A 100 -4.27 -14.47 1.03
C THR A 100 -2.84 -14.88 0.70
N TYR A 101 -1.86 -14.18 1.27
CA TYR A 101 -0.44 -14.48 1.11
C TYR A 101 0.17 -14.93 2.43
N ASP A 102 1.14 -15.82 2.38
CA ASP A 102 1.93 -16.19 3.57
C ASP A 102 2.56 -14.93 4.20
N ARG A 103 2.42 -14.79 5.51
CA ARG A 103 2.87 -13.60 6.26
C ARG A 103 4.36 -13.32 6.10
N ALA A 104 5.20 -14.36 6.12
CA ALA A 104 6.65 -14.21 6.02
C ALA A 104 7.09 -13.89 4.58
N ALA A 105 6.44 -14.52 3.59
CA ALA A 105 6.64 -14.19 2.18
C ALA A 105 6.27 -12.73 1.90
N PHE A 106 5.15 -12.24 2.46
CA PHE A 106 4.75 -10.84 2.37
C PHE A 106 5.77 -9.90 3.04
N ASP A 107 6.19 -10.14 4.29
CA ASP A 107 7.15 -9.25 4.96
C ASP A 107 8.46 -9.15 4.16
N ARG A 108 8.97 -10.29 3.67
CA ARG A 108 10.16 -10.31 2.80
C ARG A 108 9.93 -9.52 1.50
N ALA A 109 8.78 -9.68 0.87
CA ALA A 109 8.45 -9.00 -0.37
C ALA A 109 8.34 -7.47 -0.17
N TRP A 110 7.69 -7.05 0.91
CA TRP A 110 7.47 -5.65 1.24
C TRP A 110 8.73 -4.95 1.75
N ALA A 111 9.57 -5.66 2.52
CA ALA A 111 10.88 -5.14 2.95
C ALA A 111 11.76 -4.72 1.76
N SER A 112 11.63 -5.37 0.59
CA SER A 112 12.40 -5.04 -0.61
C SER A 112 12.12 -3.64 -1.18
N SER A 113 10.96 -3.05 -0.88
CA SER A 113 10.61 -1.67 -1.26
C SER A 113 11.00 -0.65 -0.19
N GLY A 114 11.66 -1.09 0.88
CA GLY A 114 11.85 -0.29 2.10
C GLY A 114 10.54 -0.10 2.87
N ARG A 115 9.63 -1.08 2.80
CA ARG A 115 8.32 -1.06 3.48
C ARG A 115 7.44 0.12 3.06
N ALA A 116 7.48 0.48 1.78
CA ALA A 116 6.72 1.59 1.25
C ALA A 116 5.21 1.31 1.25
N VAL A 117 4.43 2.31 1.66
CA VAL A 117 2.97 2.30 1.66
C VAL A 117 2.41 3.57 1.03
N TYR A 118 1.22 3.42 0.46
CA TYR A 118 0.41 4.48 -0.10
C TYR A 118 -0.93 4.46 0.62
N VAL A 119 -1.20 5.50 1.37
CA VAL A 119 -2.36 5.57 2.27
C VAL A 119 -3.28 6.65 1.74
N VAL A 120 -4.57 6.31 1.58
CA VAL A 120 -5.62 7.24 1.16
C VAL A 120 -6.91 6.92 1.91
N TYR A 121 -7.55 7.94 2.48
CA TYR A 121 -8.81 7.79 3.20
C TYR A 121 -9.57 9.12 3.26
N PRO A 122 -10.91 9.09 3.40
CA PRO A 122 -11.68 10.29 3.72
C PRO A 122 -11.33 10.84 5.10
N ASP A 123 -11.28 12.16 5.27
CA ASP A 123 -10.90 12.82 6.54
C ASP A 123 -11.83 12.47 7.71
N SER A 124 -13.04 11.96 7.42
CA SER A 124 -14.01 11.51 8.40
C SER A 124 -13.76 10.10 8.94
N TRP A 125 -12.83 9.34 8.34
CA TRP A 125 -12.52 7.98 8.77
C TRP A 125 -11.61 7.99 10.00
N PRO A 126 -11.78 7.03 10.93
CA PRO A 126 -10.82 6.83 11.99
C PRO A 126 -9.47 6.38 11.41
N ILE A 127 -8.40 6.74 12.12
CA ILE A 127 -7.04 6.26 11.86
C ILE A 127 -6.46 5.72 13.16
N PRO A 128 -5.35 4.98 13.13
CA PRO A 128 -4.73 4.47 14.35
C PRO A 128 -4.44 5.59 15.37
N ALA A 129 -4.85 5.35 16.61
CA ALA A 129 -4.52 6.22 17.75
C ALA A 129 -3.04 6.10 18.15
N THR A 130 -2.39 5.01 17.75
CA THR A 130 -0.96 4.75 17.97
C THR A 130 -0.11 5.76 17.20
N SER A 131 1.08 6.04 17.72
CA SER A 131 2.09 6.77 16.97
C SER A 131 2.83 5.84 16.02
N GLY A 132 2.98 6.26 14.79
CA GLY A 132 3.81 5.58 13.81
C GLY A 132 4.38 6.55 12.78
N PRO A 133 5.01 6.02 11.72
CA PRO A 133 5.50 6.82 10.62
C PRO A 133 4.34 7.27 9.73
N TRP A 134 3.38 8.00 10.27
CA TRP A 134 2.32 8.67 9.52
C TRP A 134 2.06 10.05 10.12
N PRO A 135 1.59 11.02 9.32
CA PRO A 135 1.20 12.32 9.83
C PRO A 135 0.11 12.16 10.89
N ARG A 136 0.16 12.95 11.97
CA ARG A 136 -0.98 13.02 12.89
C ARG A 136 -1.98 14.00 12.31
N ASN A 137 -3.28 13.76 12.51
CA ASN A 137 -4.32 14.69 12.10
C ASN A 137 -3.96 16.13 12.53
N GLY A 138 -3.63 16.98 11.56
CA GLY A 138 -3.33 18.40 11.75
C GLY A 138 -1.86 18.85 11.66
N ARG A 139 -0.84 17.98 11.56
CA ARG A 139 0.57 18.35 11.29
C ARG A 139 1.38 17.24 10.65
#